data_AF-A0A7J5F0E4-F1
#
_entry.id   AF-A0A7J5F0E4-F1
#
_cell.length_a   1.000
_cell.length_b   1.000
_cell.length_c   1.000
_cell.angle_alpha   90.00
_cell.angle_beta   90.00
_cell.angle_gamma   90.00
#
_symmetry.space_group_name_H-M   'P 1'
#
loop_
_entity.id
_entity.type
_entity.pdbx_description
1 polymer ?
#
loop_
_entity_poly.entity_id
_entity_poly.type
_entity_poly.pdbx_seq_one_letter_code
_entity_poly.pdbx_strand_id
1 'polypeptide(L)'
;MKSLCLLLLLVSSILSAHDHARGGRAVEFPNIPGYVTLKCDFHQHSVFSDGEVWPTIRVQEAQKDGLDAIAVTEHIEYQPHKNDIPHPDRNRSFEIVKNAAKNSPLIVINGSEITRRMPPGHANAIFLTDANALLGPDSIGVFREAKKQGAFTFWNHPNWLGQSSTGIATLTDVHKLLLREKLLDGIEVVNDDTYSDEALQIALDHDLAIMGSSDIHGLIDWQYGVPDGGHRPVTLVFAKERSAESMKEALFAKRTAVWFNNTLIGREEFVAPLVRQSLTVASAEYQAKK
;
A
#
# COMPACT_ATOMS: atom_id res chain seq x y z
N MET A 1 39.38 -32.04 53.16
CA MET A 1 39.07 -30.74 52.52
C MET A 1 37.74 -30.88 51.80
N LYS A 2 36.73 -30.11 52.20
CA LYS A 2 35.35 -30.22 51.72
C LYS A 2 35.22 -29.44 50.41
N SER A 3 34.92 -30.12 49.29
CA SER A 3 34.52 -29.44 48.05
C SER A 3 33.01 -29.22 48.05
N LEU A 4 32.64 -27.95 48.13
CA LEU A 4 31.28 -27.44 48.01
C LEU A 4 30.94 -27.34 46.51
N CYS A 5 30.06 -28.21 46.01
CA CYS A 5 29.50 -28.08 44.66
C CYS A 5 28.37 -27.04 44.71
N LEU A 6 28.62 -25.86 44.17
CA LEU A 6 27.63 -24.79 44.02
C LEU A 6 26.85 -25.05 42.72
N LEU A 7 25.62 -25.55 42.84
CA LEU A 7 24.70 -25.73 41.72
C LEU A 7 23.99 -24.39 41.47
N LEU A 8 24.42 -23.64 40.44
CA LEU A 8 23.69 -22.45 39.97
C LEU A 8 22.47 -22.89 39.15
N LEU A 9 21.28 -22.79 39.74
CA LEU A 9 20.01 -22.84 39.01
C LEU A 9 19.77 -21.49 38.34
N LEU A 10 20.09 -21.39 37.05
CA LEU A 10 19.60 -20.30 36.21
C LEU A 10 18.09 -20.49 35.98
N VAL A 11 17.29 -19.70 36.69
CA VAL A 11 15.87 -19.53 36.38
C VAL A 11 15.79 -18.60 35.18
N SER A 12 15.65 -19.18 33.99
CA SER A 12 15.32 -18.44 32.77
C SER A 12 13.89 -17.91 32.90
N SER A 13 13.74 -16.68 33.35
CA SER A 13 12.49 -15.94 33.21
C SER A 13 12.25 -15.69 31.72
N ILE A 14 11.45 -16.56 31.09
CA ILE A 14 10.86 -16.32 29.78
C ILE A 14 9.96 -15.10 29.95
N LEU A 15 10.45 -13.92 29.56
CA LEU A 15 9.57 -12.80 29.27
C LEU A 15 8.70 -13.24 28.09
N SER A 16 7.45 -13.58 28.37
CA SER A 16 6.40 -13.56 27.35
C SER A 16 6.34 -12.13 26.82
N ALA A 17 6.94 -11.91 25.64
CA ALA A 17 6.58 -10.78 24.82
C ALA A 17 5.05 -10.78 24.69
N HIS A 18 4.42 -9.64 24.92
CA HIS A 18 2.98 -9.50 24.73
C HIS A 18 2.64 -9.84 23.26
N ASP A 19 2.13 -11.05 23.05
CA ASP A 19 1.43 -11.44 21.82
C ASP A 19 0.20 -10.53 21.68
N HIS A 20 0.36 -9.42 20.97
CA HIS A 20 -0.73 -8.60 20.47
C HIS A 20 -1.56 -9.33 19.38
N ALA A 21 -1.23 -10.59 19.07
CA ALA A 21 -1.89 -11.42 18.05
C ALA A 21 -3.32 -11.89 18.39
N ARG A 22 -3.90 -11.54 19.55
CA ARG A 22 -5.23 -12.04 19.97
C ARG A 22 -6.43 -11.21 19.48
N GLY A 23 -6.24 -10.24 18.60
CA GLY A 23 -7.30 -9.31 18.15
C GLY A 23 -7.99 -9.63 16.81
N GLY A 24 -7.54 -10.64 16.03
CA GLY A 24 -8.15 -10.99 14.73
C GLY A 24 -8.08 -9.91 13.63
N ARG A 25 -7.49 -8.75 13.92
CA ARG A 25 -7.40 -7.57 13.03
C ARG A 25 -6.28 -7.65 12.00
N ALA A 26 -5.21 -8.39 12.31
CA ALA A 26 -4.05 -8.45 11.42
C ALA A 26 -4.41 -9.10 10.09
N VAL A 27 -4.01 -8.47 9.00
CA VAL A 27 -4.09 -9.06 7.66
C VAL A 27 -3.07 -10.18 7.55
N GLU A 28 -3.51 -11.40 7.28
CA GLU A 28 -2.63 -12.56 7.17
C GLU A 28 -2.84 -13.27 5.83
N PHE A 29 -1.74 -13.46 5.10
CA PHE A 29 -1.73 -14.22 3.85
C PHE A 29 -0.51 -15.14 3.81
N PRO A 30 -0.64 -16.34 3.22
CA PRO A 30 0.49 -17.22 3.01
C PRO A 30 1.41 -16.65 1.92
N ASN A 31 2.64 -17.15 1.92
CA ASN A 31 3.58 -16.93 0.82
C ASN A 31 3.19 -17.79 -0.40
N ILE A 32 3.50 -17.30 -1.60
CA ILE A 32 3.39 -18.10 -2.82
C ILE A 32 4.77 -18.67 -3.22
N PRO A 33 4.86 -19.74 -4.04
CA PRO A 33 6.13 -20.32 -4.42
C PRO A 33 7.13 -19.29 -4.98
N GLY A 34 8.31 -19.20 -4.36
CA GLY A 34 9.38 -18.30 -4.77
C GLY A 34 9.29 -16.86 -4.26
N TYR A 35 8.21 -16.50 -3.54
CA TYR A 35 7.99 -15.12 -3.07
C TYR A 35 7.48 -15.06 -1.63
N VAL A 36 7.81 -13.98 -0.95
CA VAL A 36 7.16 -13.53 0.28
C VAL A 36 6.01 -12.59 -0.06
N THR A 37 4.85 -12.82 0.54
CA THR A 37 3.68 -11.94 0.39
C THR A 37 3.79 -10.78 1.38
N LEU A 38 3.99 -9.57 0.86
CA LEU A 38 3.99 -8.33 1.63
C LEU A 38 2.61 -7.68 1.56
N LYS A 39 2.05 -7.26 2.70
CA LYS A 39 0.77 -6.54 2.75
C LYS A 39 1.04 -5.04 2.83
N CYS A 40 0.60 -4.28 1.84
CA CYS A 40 1.02 -2.91 1.68
C CYS A 40 -0.15 -1.96 1.45
N ASP A 41 0.01 -0.72 1.91
CA ASP A 41 -0.90 0.40 1.63
C ASP A 41 -0.10 1.59 1.11
N PHE A 42 -0.26 1.89 -0.18
CA PHE A 42 0.58 2.83 -0.91
C PHE A 42 -0.06 4.21 -1.15
N HIS A 43 -1.22 4.47 -0.54
CA HIS A 43 -1.94 5.73 -0.70
C HIS A 43 -2.64 6.09 0.62
N GLN A 44 -2.14 7.12 1.31
CA GLN A 44 -2.73 7.61 2.56
C GLN A 44 -2.25 9.01 2.91
N HIS A 45 -3.05 9.71 3.69
CA HIS A 45 -2.86 11.12 4.02
C HIS A 45 -2.78 11.37 5.52
N SER A 46 -2.18 12.49 5.88
CA SER A 46 -2.14 13.01 7.24
C SER A 46 -2.50 14.49 7.26
N VAL A 47 -2.46 15.11 8.44
CA VAL A 47 -2.66 16.56 8.58
C VAL A 47 -1.66 17.42 7.79
N PHE A 48 -0.60 16.84 7.23
CA PHE A 48 0.33 17.54 6.34
C PHE A 48 -0.21 17.77 4.92
N SER A 49 -1.32 17.15 4.51
CA SER A 49 -2.15 17.61 3.40
C SER A 49 -3.55 17.94 3.90
N ASP A 50 -4.46 17.00 3.75
CA ASP A 50 -5.90 17.09 4.00
C ASP A 50 -6.43 15.88 4.79
N GLY A 51 -5.55 14.99 5.25
CA GLY A 51 -5.89 13.99 6.25
C GLY A 51 -6.10 14.63 7.63
N GLU A 52 -6.68 13.87 8.55
CA GLU A 52 -7.17 14.37 9.84
C GLU A 52 -6.30 13.91 11.02
N VAL A 53 -5.32 13.03 10.78
CA VAL A 53 -4.49 12.42 11.83
C VAL A 53 -3.03 12.86 11.74
N TRP A 54 -2.35 12.89 12.89
CA TRP A 54 -0.89 13.08 12.90
C TRP A 54 -0.18 11.90 12.20
N PRO A 55 0.90 12.11 11.43
CA PRO A 55 1.50 11.05 10.61
C PRO A 55 1.86 9.76 11.36
N THR A 56 2.22 9.85 12.64
CA THR A 56 2.56 8.66 13.44
C THR A 56 1.39 7.71 13.67
N ILE A 57 0.14 8.19 13.53
CA ILE A 57 -1.04 7.32 13.61
C ILE A 57 -1.03 6.30 12.48
N ARG A 58 -0.59 6.67 11.27
CA ARG A 58 -0.46 5.74 10.13
C ARG A 58 0.47 4.57 10.43
N VAL A 59 1.56 4.81 11.17
CA VAL A 59 2.45 3.73 11.65
C VAL A 59 1.73 2.80 12.62
N GLN A 60 0.98 3.36 13.57
CA GLN A 60 0.27 2.57 14.58
C GLN A 60 -0.85 1.73 13.97
N GLU A 61 -1.60 2.30 13.02
CA GLU A 61 -2.64 1.58 12.29
C GLU A 61 -2.03 0.46 11.46
N ALA A 62 -0.95 0.74 10.70
CA ALA A 62 -0.25 -0.27 9.91
C ALA A 62 0.27 -1.44 10.77
N GLN A 63 0.84 -1.15 11.94
CA GLN A 63 1.31 -2.19 12.87
C GLN A 63 0.15 -3.03 13.44
N LYS A 64 -0.98 -2.40 13.78
CA LYS A 64 -2.17 -3.12 14.28
C LYS A 64 -2.83 -3.98 13.20
N ASP A 65 -2.83 -3.50 11.96
CA ASP A 65 -3.36 -4.21 10.78
C ASP A 65 -2.37 -5.25 10.26
N GLY A 66 -1.16 -5.33 10.83
CA GLY A 66 -0.14 -6.27 10.40
C GLY A 66 0.45 -5.97 9.02
N LEU A 67 0.40 -4.73 8.54
CA LEU A 67 1.01 -4.35 7.25
C LEU A 67 2.54 -4.45 7.30
N ASP A 68 3.13 -4.81 6.17
CA ASP A 68 4.58 -4.89 5.97
C ASP A 68 5.15 -3.57 5.45
N ALA A 69 4.37 -2.79 4.69
CA ALA A 69 4.81 -1.51 4.16
C ALA A 69 3.68 -0.47 4.06
N ILE A 70 4.07 0.79 4.21
CA ILE A 70 3.24 1.95 3.92
C ILE A 70 4.01 2.97 3.09
N ALA A 71 3.33 3.69 2.20
CA ALA A 71 3.85 4.92 1.61
C ALA A 71 3.19 6.14 2.24
N VAL A 72 3.98 7.18 2.51
CA VAL A 72 3.46 8.50 2.91
C VAL A 72 3.26 9.29 1.63
N THR A 73 2.04 9.67 1.29
CA THR A 73 1.71 10.20 -0.05
C THR A 73 0.88 11.47 0.02
N GLU A 74 1.25 12.41 0.89
CA GLU A 74 0.55 13.70 0.99
C GLU A 74 0.43 14.37 -0.39
N HIS A 75 -0.68 15.06 -0.62
CA HIS A 75 -0.87 15.89 -1.80
C HIS A 75 0.25 16.93 -1.97
N ILE A 76 0.83 17.04 -3.17
CA ILE A 76 1.82 18.09 -3.49
C ILE A 76 1.16 19.47 -3.59
N GLU A 77 0.05 19.56 -4.32
CA GLU A 77 -0.61 20.81 -4.69
C GLU A 77 -1.70 21.21 -3.69
N TYR A 78 -2.41 20.23 -3.13
CA TYR A 78 -3.57 20.46 -2.26
C TYR A 78 -3.17 20.42 -0.78
N GLN A 79 -3.29 21.57 -0.12
CA GLN A 79 -2.75 21.80 1.23
C GLN A 79 -3.70 22.67 2.05
N PRO A 80 -4.91 22.17 2.37
CA PRO A 80 -5.96 22.95 3.02
C PRO A 80 -5.55 23.41 4.43
N HIS A 81 -4.74 22.63 5.13
CA HIS A 81 -4.29 22.93 6.50
C HIS A 81 -3.10 23.90 6.57
N LYS A 82 -2.58 24.41 5.44
CA LYS A 82 -1.30 25.15 5.37
C LYS A 82 -1.19 26.39 6.29
N ASN A 83 -2.31 27.00 6.66
CA ASN A 83 -2.32 28.17 7.53
C ASN A 83 -2.02 27.82 8.99
N ASP A 84 -2.39 26.61 9.41
CA ASP A 84 -2.21 26.10 10.77
C ASP A 84 -1.03 25.12 10.86
N ILE A 85 -0.82 24.32 9.81
CA ILE A 85 0.26 23.35 9.65
C ILE A 85 1.02 23.66 8.36
N PRO A 86 1.98 24.60 8.40
CA PRO A 86 2.80 24.91 7.24
C PRO A 86 3.60 23.68 6.80
N HIS A 87 3.56 23.34 5.51
CA HIS A 87 4.26 22.21 4.93
C HIS A 87 5.24 22.67 3.82
N PRO A 88 6.26 23.48 4.14
CA PRO A 88 7.19 24.02 3.14
C PRO A 88 8.17 22.98 2.59
N ASP A 89 8.46 21.92 3.36
CA ASP A 89 9.26 20.76 2.93
C ASP A 89 8.33 19.55 2.79
N ARG A 90 8.13 19.10 1.55
CA ARG A 90 7.23 18.00 1.18
C ARG A 90 7.68 16.62 1.67
N ASN A 91 8.88 16.49 2.21
CA ASN A 91 9.36 15.24 2.81
C ASN A 91 9.04 15.16 4.32
N ARG A 92 8.45 16.21 4.90
CA ARG A 92 8.43 16.34 6.37
C ARG A 92 7.60 15.26 7.06
N SER A 93 6.42 14.91 6.53
CA SER A 93 5.61 13.83 7.09
C SER A 93 6.31 12.49 6.96
N PHE A 94 6.97 12.21 5.82
CA PHE A 94 7.78 11.00 5.63
C PHE A 94 8.87 10.85 6.70
N GLU A 95 9.64 11.91 6.99
CA GLU A 95 10.69 11.84 8.02
C GLU A 95 10.13 11.56 9.42
N ILE A 96 8.94 12.10 9.74
CA ILE A 96 8.23 11.82 11.00
C ILE A 96 7.83 10.33 11.07
N VAL A 97 7.19 9.82 10.01
CA VAL A 97 6.73 8.42 9.92
C VAL A 97 7.91 7.45 9.97
N LYS A 98 8.97 7.72 9.21
CA LYS A 98 10.21 6.93 9.18
C LYS A 98 10.85 6.84 10.57
N ASN A 99 10.96 7.95 11.29
CA ASN A 99 11.52 7.94 12.65
C ASN A 99 10.59 7.23 13.65
N ALA A 100 9.27 7.32 13.50
CA ALA A 100 8.32 6.58 14.33
C ALA A 100 8.39 5.05 14.10
N ALA A 101 8.64 4.62 12.87
CA ALA A 101 8.75 3.21 12.50
C ALA A 101 10.12 2.57 12.73
N LYS A 102 11.16 3.35 13.08
CA LYS A 102 12.59 2.93 13.09
C LYS A 102 12.91 1.64 13.87
N ASN A 103 12.13 1.33 14.90
CA ASN A 103 12.33 0.16 15.77
C ASN A 103 11.31 -0.95 15.47
N SER A 104 10.69 -0.92 14.30
CA SER A 104 9.69 -1.89 13.86
C SER A 104 10.07 -2.46 12.49
N PRO A 105 9.53 -3.62 12.10
CA PRO A 105 9.78 -4.21 10.78
C PRO A 105 9.02 -3.49 9.65
N LEU A 106 8.19 -2.49 9.96
CA LEU A 106 7.39 -1.76 8.97
C LEU A 106 8.30 -0.98 8.01
N ILE A 107 8.15 -1.24 6.72
CA ILE A 107 8.85 -0.51 5.67
C ILE A 107 8.09 0.79 5.39
N VAL A 108 8.75 1.93 5.54
CA VAL A 108 8.18 3.25 5.23
C VAL A 108 8.78 3.77 3.93
N ILE A 109 7.92 4.09 2.98
CA ILE A 109 8.29 4.57 1.64
C ILE A 109 8.00 6.06 1.54
N ASN A 110 8.96 6.83 1.02
CA ASN A 110 8.73 8.22 0.67
C ASN A 110 7.92 8.30 -0.62
N GLY A 111 6.84 9.07 -0.61
CA GLY A 111 5.99 9.27 -1.77
C GLY A 111 5.26 10.61 -1.69
N SER A 112 4.48 10.90 -2.71
CA SER A 112 3.56 12.03 -2.74
C SER A 112 2.48 11.82 -3.79
N GLU A 113 1.33 12.43 -3.57
CA GLU A 113 0.25 12.46 -4.56
C GLU A 113 0.36 13.70 -5.44
N ILE A 114 0.56 13.48 -6.74
CA ILE A 114 0.46 14.49 -7.79
C ILE A 114 -1.04 14.74 -8.01
N THR A 115 -1.51 15.91 -7.61
CA THR A 115 -2.93 16.24 -7.46
C THR A 115 -3.33 17.27 -8.52
N ARG A 116 -3.72 16.80 -9.71
CA ARG A 116 -4.10 17.66 -10.85
C ARG A 116 -5.56 17.50 -11.22
N ARG A 117 -6.07 18.48 -11.95
CA ARG A 117 -7.35 18.33 -12.64
C ARG A 117 -7.24 17.21 -13.68
N MET A 118 -8.35 16.50 -13.90
CA MET A 118 -8.45 15.54 -14.98
C MET A 118 -8.42 16.28 -16.35
N PRO A 119 -7.53 15.91 -17.30
CA PRO A 119 -6.42 14.94 -17.21
C PRO A 119 -5.07 15.56 -16.78
N PRO A 120 -4.13 14.77 -16.19
CA PRO A 120 -4.22 13.32 -15.97
C PRO A 120 -4.99 12.91 -14.70
N GLY A 121 -5.48 13.87 -13.92
CA GLY A 121 -6.10 13.58 -12.63
C GLY A 121 -5.03 13.39 -11.56
N HIS A 122 -5.25 12.46 -10.64
CA HIS A 122 -4.33 12.20 -9.54
C HIS A 122 -3.43 10.99 -9.79
N ALA A 123 -2.20 11.02 -9.29
CA ALA A 123 -1.30 9.88 -9.34
C ALA A 123 -0.31 9.92 -8.19
N ASN A 124 -0.01 8.77 -7.60
CA ASN A 124 1.05 8.66 -6.62
C ASN A 124 2.39 8.36 -7.28
N ALA A 125 3.43 9.04 -6.82
CA ALA A 125 4.82 8.68 -7.06
C ALA A 125 5.43 8.20 -5.73
N ILE A 126 5.84 6.93 -5.66
CA ILE A 126 6.43 6.33 -4.46
C ILE A 126 7.88 5.88 -4.71
N PHE A 127 8.65 5.72 -3.64
CA PHE A 127 10.11 5.60 -3.66
C PHE A 127 10.82 6.85 -4.15
N LEU A 128 10.27 8.02 -3.82
CA LEU A 128 10.91 9.31 -4.09
C LEU A 128 12.17 9.49 -3.25
N THR A 129 13.17 10.13 -3.83
CA THR A 129 14.34 10.63 -3.11
C THR A 129 14.11 12.04 -2.56
N ASP A 130 13.29 12.84 -3.25
CA ASP A 130 12.89 14.18 -2.82
C ASP A 130 11.50 14.54 -3.38
N ALA A 131 10.53 14.67 -2.48
CA ALA A 131 9.16 15.10 -2.81
C ALA A 131 9.09 16.57 -3.23
N ASN A 132 10.02 17.43 -2.79
CA ASN A 132 10.00 18.85 -3.17
C ASN A 132 10.22 19.06 -4.67
N ALA A 133 10.96 18.16 -5.32
CA ALA A 133 11.20 18.21 -6.76
C ALA A 133 9.91 18.06 -7.59
N LEU A 134 8.82 17.55 -7.01
CA LEU A 134 7.52 17.47 -7.68
C LEU A 134 6.75 18.81 -7.70
N LEU A 135 7.22 19.82 -6.97
CA LEU A 135 6.62 21.16 -7.00
C LEU A 135 6.83 21.83 -8.36
N GLY A 136 5.73 22.10 -9.06
CA GLY A 136 5.78 22.86 -10.31
C GLY A 136 4.44 22.89 -11.04
N PRO A 137 4.24 23.79 -12.01
CA PRO A 137 2.98 23.90 -12.73
C PRO A 137 2.81 22.84 -13.84
N ASP A 138 3.89 22.20 -14.31
CA ASP A 138 3.83 21.25 -15.43
C ASP A 138 3.27 19.88 -14.99
N SER A 139 2.05 19.58 -15.43
CA SER A 139 1.32 18.37 -15.06
C SER A 139 1.87 17.10 -15.70
N ILE A 140 2.74 17.19 -16.72
CA ILE A 140 3.42 16.04 -17.32
C ILE A 140 4.89 16.00 -16.90
N GLY A 141 5.53 17.16 -16.82
CA GLY A 141 6.90 17.32 -16.34
C GLY A 141 7.11 16.71 -14.95
N VAL A 142 6.13 16.81 -14.07
CA VAL A 142 6.16 16.21 -12.72
C VAL A 142 6.33 14.68 -12.75
N PHE A 143 5.68 13.97 -13.69
CA PHE A 143 5.85 12.53 -13.85
C PHE A 143 7.25 12.18 -14.37
N ARG A 144 7.79 13.01 -15.28
CA ARG A 144 9.17 12.83 -15.77
C ARG A 144 10.17 13.07 -14.64
N GLU A 145 9.90 14.00 -13.74
CA GLU A 145 10.73 14.23 -12.56
C GLU A 145 10.69 13.05 -11.58
N ALA A 146 9.49 12.54 -11.27
CA ALA A 146 9.34 11.31 -10.49
C ALA A 146 10.12 10.14 -11.10
N LYS A 147 10.02 9.95 -12.42
CA LYS A 147 10.79 8.93 -13.15
C LYS A 147 12.30 9.11 -13.06
N LYS A 148 12.83 10.34 -13.08
CA LYS A 148 14.28 10.58 -12.91
C LYS A 148 14.77 10.12 -11.55
N GLN A 149 13.94 10.20 -10.53
CA GLN A 149 14.24 9.66 -9.19
C GLN A 149 14.10 8.13 -9.12
N GLY A 150 13.64 7.49 -10.20
CA GLY A 150 13.31 6.07 -10.23
C GLY A 150 12.08 5.73 -9.38
N ALA A 151 11.17 6.68 -9.20
CA ALA A 151 9.91 6.45 -8.50
C ALA A 151 9.02 5.47 -9.28
N PHE A 152 8.24 4.68 -8.55
CA PHE A 152 7.15 3.91 -9.13
C PHE A 152 5.90 4.78 -9.12
N THR A 153 5.30 5.01 -10.29
CA THR A 153 4.17 5.94 -10.43
C THR A 153 2.90 5.21 -10.81
N PHE A 154 1.78 5.47 -10.14
CA PHE A 154 0.51 4.82 -10.45
C PHE A 154 -0.67 5.81 -10.48
N TRP A 155 -1.65 5.54 -11.35
CA TRP A 155 -2.84 6.38 -11.50
C TRP A 155 -3.84 6.07 -10.37
N ASN A 156 -4.24 7.10 -9.62
CA ASN A 156 -5.14 6.97 -8.48
C ASN A 156 -6.61 7.00 -8.93
N HIS A 157 -7.45 6.21 -8.26
CA HIS A 157 -8.92 6.24 -8.30
C HIS A 157 -9.54 6.72 -9.64
N PRO A 158 -9.30 6.02 -10.77
CA PRO A 158 -9.69 6.49 -12.11
C PRO A 158 -11.21 6.59 -12.32
N ASN A 159 -12.00 5.91 -11.49
CA ASN A 159 -13.46 5.92 -11.43
C ASN A 159 -14.03 6.98 -10.47
N TRP A 160 -13.20 7.78 -9.79
CA TRP A 160 -13.67 8.77 -8.82
C TRP A 160 -14.54 9.84 -9.49
N LEU A 161 -15.78 9.98 -9.01
CA LEU A 161 -16.77 10.90 -9.56
C LEU A 161 -16.35 12.37 -9.50
N GLY A 162 -15.41 12.73 -8.61
CA GLY A 162 -14.81 14.06 -8.56
C GLY A 162 -13.99 14.42 -9.81
N GLN A 163 -13.53 13.43 -10.58
CA GLN A 163 -12.74 13.60 -11.80
C GLN A 163 -13.38 13.03 -13.07
N SER A 164 -14.28 12.06 -12.94
CA SER A 164 -15.01 11.44 -14.05
C SER A 164 -16.50 11.43 -13.77
N SER A 165 -17.28 12.26 -14.47
CA SER A 165 -18.72 12.40 -14.23
C SER A 165 -19.53 11.12 -14.50
N THR A 166 -18.97 10.16 -15.23
CA THR A 166 -19.60 8.86 -15.52
C THR A 166 -19.14 7.75 -14.57
N GLY A 167 -18.06 7.96 -13.82
CA GLY A 167 -17.39 6.91 -13.02
C GLY A 167 -16.68 5.85 -13.87
N ILE A 168 -16.66 5.99 -15.20
CA ILE A 168 -16.04 5.02 -16.11
C ILE A 168 -14.58 5.42 -16.33
N ALA A 169 -13.63 4.59 -15.89
CA ALA A 169 -12.21 4.83 -16.12
C ALA A 169 -11.90 4.82 -17.62
N THR A 170 -11.38 5.94 -18.15
CA THR A 170 -11.13 6.10 -19.58
C THR A 170 -9.74 6.70 -19.85
N LEU A 171 -9.00 6.08 -20.78
CA LEU A 171 -7.71 6.62 -21.22
C LEU A 171 -7.90 7.82 -22.15
N THR A 172 -7.58 9.01 -21.64
CA THR A 172 -7.42 10.22 -22.43
C THR A 172 -6.11 10.19 -23.22
N ASP A 173 -5.91 11.14 -24.14
CA ASP A 173 -4.65 11.24 -24.88
C ASP A 173 -3.45 11.57 -23.98
N VAL A 174 -3.70 12.22 -22.84
CA VAL A 174 -2.68 12.45 -21.81
C VAL A 174 -2.30 11.12 -21.14
N HIS A 175 -3.27 10.27 -20.77
CA HIS A 175 -2.94 8.95 -20.19
C HIS A 175 -2.17 8.10 -21.19
N LYS A 176 -2.55 8.10 -22.47
CA LYS A 176 -1.81 7.41 -23.54
C LYS A 176 -0.39 7.94 -23.72
N LEU A 177 -0.17 9.25 -23.55
CA LEU A 177 1.15 9.86 -23.54
C LEU A 177 1.99 9.33 -22.36
N LEU A 178 1.44 9.32 -21.14
CA LEU A 178 2.12 8.82 -19.96
C LEU A 178 2.52 7.34 -20.11
N LEU A 179 1.62 6.50 -20.61
CA LEU A 179 1.89 5.09 -20.90
C LEU A 179 3.00 4.91 -21.93
N ARG A 180 2.92 5.63 -23.06
CA ARG A 180 3.94 5.55 -24.13
C ARG A 180 5.32 6.00 -23.66
N GLU A 181 5.39 7.00 -22.79
CA GLU A 181 6.65 7.46 -22.19
C GLU A 181 7.09 6.62 -20.98
N LYS A 182 6.34 5.57 -20.61
CA LYS A 182 6.53 4.74 -19.42
C LYS A 182 6.66 5.59 -18.15
N LEU A 183 5.67 6.46 -17.95
CA LEU A 183 5.52 7.37 -16.82
C LEU A 183 4.41 6.92 -15.85
N LEU A 184 3.69 5.84 -16.20
CA LEU A 184 2.76 5.13 -15.34
C LEU A 184 3.16 3.66 -15.33
N ASP A 185 3.35 3.12 -14.14
CA ASP A 185 3.78 1.75 -13.87
C ASP A 185 2.65 0.91 -13.25
N GLY A 186 1.66 1.56 -12.63
CA GLY A 186 0.50 0.94 -12.01
C GLY A 186 -0.79 1.75 -12.16
N ILE A 187 -1.90 1.17 -11.73
CA ILE A 187 -3.21 1.82 -11.64
C ILE A 187 -3.98 1.25 -10.45
N GLU A 188 -4.65 2.11 -9.70
CA GLU A 188 -5.59 1.68 -8.67
C GLU A 188 -6.84 1.11 -9.33
N VAL A 189 -7.10 -0.17 -9.07
CA VAL A 189 -8.36 -0.84 -9.41
C VAL A 189 -9.31 -0.84 -8.23
N VAL A 190 -8.77 -0.67 -7.02
CA VAL A 190 -9.51 -0.38 -5.80
C VAL A 190 -8.92 0.86 -5.16
N ASN A 191 -9.77 1.79 -4.76
CA ASN A 191 -9.42 2.91 -3.92
C ASN A 191 -10.57 3.15 -2.95
N ASP A 192 -10.21 3.28 -1.67
CA ASP A 192 -11.16 3.37 -0.57
C ASP A 192 -12.16 2.20 -0.57
N ASP A 193 -13.45 2.48 -0.79
CA ASP A 193 -14.55 1.52 -0.81
C ASP A 193 -15.04 1.20 -2.23
N THR A 194 -14.31 1.65 -3.25
CA THR A 194 -14.70 1.47 -4.66
C THR A 194 -13.78 0.52 -5.41
N TYR A 195 -14.37 -0.24 -6.33
CA TYR A 195 -13.69 -1.10 -7.29
C TYR A 195 -14.10 -0.70 -8.72
N SER A 196 -13.15 -0.73 -9.67
CA SER A 196 -13.40 -0.44 -11.09
C SER A 196 -12.94 -1.58 -12.00
N ASP A 197 -13.91 -2.19 -12.68
CA ASP A 197 -13.67 -3.18 -13.73
C ASP A 197 -12.90 -2.56 -14.92
N GLU A 198 -13.18 -1.30 -15.25
CA GLU A 198 -12.52 -0.60 -16.35
C GLU A 198 -11.06 -0.31 -16.03
N ALA A 199 -10.74 0.05 -14.78
CA ALA A 199 -9.37 0.21 -14.32
C ALA A 199 -8.61 -1.12 -14.38
N LEU A 200 -9.25 -2.22 -13.98
CA LEU A 200 -8.67 -3.55 -14.10
C LEU A 200 -8.40 -3.92 -15.56
N GLN A 201 -9.36 -3.67 -16.47
CA GLN A 201 -9.16 -3.93 -17.89
C GLN A 201 -8.01 -3.09 -18.46
N ILE A 202 -7.93 -1.80 -18.12
CA ILE A 202 -6.80 -0.93 -18.50
C ILE A 202 -5.48 -1.50 -17.98
N ALA A 203 -5.43 -2.00 -16.74
CA ALA A 203 -4.22 -2.59 -16.17
C ALA A 203 -3.76 -3.82 -16.95
N LEU A 204 -4.70 -4.66 -17.39
CA LEU A 204 -4.43 -5.86 -18.16
C LEU A 204 -3.96 -5.51 -19.58
N ASP A 205 -4.68 -4.61 -20.27
CA ASP A 205 -4.42 -4.21 -21.66
C ASP A 205 -3.08 -3.47 -21.83
N HIS A 206 -2.68 -2.70 -20.80
CA HIS A 206 -1.48 -1.87 -20.84
C HIS A 206 -0.33 -2.38 -19.96
N ASP A 207 -0.43 -3.62 -19.47
CA ASP A 207 0.60 -4.26 -18.66
C ASP A 207 1.07 -3.40 -17.47
N LEU A 208 0.09 -2.88 -16.71
CA LEU A 208 0.33 -2.12 -15.48
C LEU A 208 0.22 -3.04 -14.26
N ALA A 209 0.82 -2.61 -13.15
CA ALA A 209 0.59 -3.23 -11.85
C ALA A 209 -0.84 -2.93 -11.37
N ILE A 210 -1.46 -3.93 -10.76
CA ILE A 210 -2.82 -3.84 -10.22
C ILE A 210 -2.69 -3.41 -8.77
N MET A 211 -3.13 -2.18 -8.49
CA MET A 211 -2.95 -1.54 -7.18
C MET A 211 -4.29 -1.40 -6.46
N GLY A 212 -4.22 -1.43 -5.13
CA GLY A 212 -5.34 -1.22 -4.23
C GLY A 212 -4.86 -0.57 -2.95
N SER A 213 -5.42 0.58 -2.62
CA SER A 213 -4.96 1.40 -1.50
C SER A 213 -6.12 2.03 -0.76
N SER A 214 -5.87 2.45 0.48
CA SER A 214 -6.94 2.96 1.35
C SER A 214 -7.35 4.40 1.07
N ASP A 215 -6.43 5.22 0.56
CA ASP A 215 -6.62 6.67 0.39
C ASP A 215 -7.17 7.32 1.67
N ILE A 216 -6.68 6.82 2.81
CA ILE A 216 -7.29 7.16 4.08
C ILE A 216 -6.95 8.60 4.49
N HIS A 217 -7.98 9.36 4.84
CA HIS A 217 -7.86 10.71 5.38
C HIS A 217 -8.12 10.73 6.89
N GLY A 218 -9.15 10.02 7.35
CA GLY A 218 -9.53 9.89 8.76
C GLY A 218 -8.86 8.70 9.47
N LEU A 219 -9.58 8.11 10.43
CA LEU A 219 -9.15 6.89 11.14
C LEU A 219 -9.58 5.64 10.38
N ILE A 220 -8.65 4.70 10.22
CA ILE A 220 -8.90 3.41 9.56
C ILE A 220 -10.03 2.63 10.24
N ASP A 221 -10.04 2.64 11.58
CA ASP A 221 -11.03 1.91 12.38
C ASP A 221 -12.46 2.35 12.07
N TRP A 222 -12.66 3.64 11.79
CA TRP A 222 -13.97 4.23 11.56
C TRP A 222 -14.44 4.02 10.12
N GLN A 223 -13.56 4.27 9.16
CA GLN A 223 -13.89 4.17 7.74
C GLN A 223 -14.17 2.72 7.32
N TYR A 224 -13.37 1.78 7.82
CA TYR A 224 -13.45 0.38 7.40
C TYR A 224 -14.14 -0.53 8.42
N GLY A 225 -14.74 0.02 9.50
CA GLY A 225 -15.45 -0.78 10.51
C GLY A 225 -14.60 -1.91 11.09
N VAL A 226 -13.32 -1.64 11.36
CA VAL A 226 -12.35 -2.68 11.79
C VAL A 226 -12.80 -3.42 13.06
N PRO A 227 -13.41 -2.78 14.07
CA PRO A 227 -13.97 -3.50 15.22
C PRO A 227 -15.05 -4.54 14.87
N ASP A 228 -15.73 -4.37 13.74
CA ASP A 228 -16.80 -5.25 13.25
C ASP A 228 -16.28 -6.29 12.23
N GLY A 229 -14.96 -6.39 12.08
CA GLY A 229 -14.30 -7.36 11.19
C GLY A 229 -14.01 -6.85 9.78
N GLY A 230 -14.26 -5.57 9.50
CA GLY A 230 -13.85 -4.96 8.24
C GLY A 230 -12.34 -4.67 8.18
N HIS A 231 -11.84 -4.31 7.00
CA HIS A 231 -10.43 -4.01 6.78
C HIS A 231 -10.28 -3.01 5.63
N ARG A 232 -9.16 -2.27 5.65
CA ARG A 232 -8.77 -1.43 4.52
C ARG A 232 -8.41 -2.28 3.29
N PRO A 233 -8.58 -1.79 2.05
CA PRO A 233 -7.97 -2.43 0.89
C PRO A 233 -6.44 -2.44 1.03
N VAL A 234 -5.82 -3.53 0.60
CA VAL A 234 -4.35 -3.66 0.59
C VAL A 234 -3.86 -4.20 -0.74
N THR A 235 -2.68 -3.73 -1.14
CA THR A 235 -1.91 -4.34 -2.23
C THR A 235 -1.00 -5.42 -1.63
N LEU A 236 -1.19 -6.66 -2.06
CA LEU A 236 -0.31 -7.79 -1.81
C LEU A 236 0.83 -7.75 -2.84
N VAL A 237 2.06 -7.57 -2.39
CA VAL A 237 3.26 -7.55 -3.25
C VAL A 237 4.06 -8.83 -3.06
N PHE A 238 4.33 -9.55 -4.16
CA PHE A 238 5.08 -10.81 -4.13
C PHE A 238 6.57 -10.55 -4.38
N ALA A 239 7.27 -10.24 -3.29
CA ALA A 239 8.70 -9.91 -3.26
C ALA A 239 9.55 -11.16 -3.04
N LYS A 240 10.84 -11.13 -3.41
CA LYS A 240 11.75 -12.27 -3.15
C LYS A 240 12.17 -12.34 -1.68
N GLU A 241 12.13 -11.20 -1.00
CA GLU A 241 12.50 -11.03 0.41
C GLU A 241 11.76 -9.82 1.02
N ARG A 242 11.74 -9.72 2.35
CA ARG A 242 11.11 -8.60 3.09
C ARG A 242 12.05 -7.38 3.13
N SER A 243 12.29 -6.75 1.98
CA SER A 243 13.09 -5.52 1.84
C SER A 243 12.41 -4.48 0.95
N ALA A 244 12.75 -3.21 1.15
CA ALA A 244 12.21 -2.12 0.34
C ALA A 244 12.62 -2.27 -1.14
N GLU A 245 13.84 -2.74 -1.38
CA GLU A 245 14.42 -2.98 -2.69
C GLU A 245 13.70 -4.12 -3.42
N SER A 246 13.47 -5.25 -2.73
CA SER A 246 12.77 -6.39 -3.34
C SER A 246 11.29 -6.10 -3.59
N MET A 247 10.65 -5.33 -2.69
CA MET A 247 9.29 -4.84 -2.90
C MET A 247 9.21 -3.91 -4.10
N LYS A 248 10.13 -2.95 -4.23
CA LYS A 248 10.21 -2.04 -5.39
C LYS A 248 10.37 -2.82 -6.69
N GLU A 249 11.27 -3.80 -6.72
CA GLU A 249 11.46 -4.66 -7.90
C GLU A 249 10.18 -5.45 -8.24
N ALA A 250 9.48 -5.98 -7.23
CA ALA A 250 8.22 -6.69 -7.43
C ALA A 250 7.11 -5.81 -7.99
N LEU A 251 7.01 -4.56 -7.56
CA LEU A 251 6.06 -3.58 -8.10
C LEU A 251 6.34 -3.29 -9.58
N PHE A 252 7.59 -3.01 -9.96
CA PHE A 252 7.95 -2.81 -11.37
C PHE A 252 7.77 -4.08 -12.22
N ALA A 253 7.91 -5.25 -11.61
CA ALA A 253 7.59 -6.53 -12.23
C ALA A 253 6.10 -6.90 -12.18
N LYS A 254 5.25 -6.04 -11.61
CA LYS A 254 3.78 -6.15 -11.55
C LYS A 254 3.30 -7.40 -10.81
N ARG A 255 4.13 -7.90 -9.89
CA ARG A 255 3.83 -9.07 -9.06
C ARG A 255 2.97 -8.64 -7.89
N THR A 256 1.71 -8.39 -8.21
CA THR A 256 0.73 -7.76 -7.32
C THR A 256 -0.61 -8.46 -7.38
N ALA A 257 -1.33 -8.44 -6.27
CA ALA A 257 -2.76 -8.69 -6.16
C ALA A 257 -3.35 -7.72 -5.14
N VAL A 258 -4.64 -7.45 -5.21
CA VAL A 258 -5.36 -6.59 -4.27
C VAL A 258 -6.31 -7.45 -3.45
N TRP A 259 -6.36 -7.20 -2.15
CA TRP A 259 -7.42 -7.74 -1.29
C TRP A 259 -8.37 -6.61 -0.88
N PHE A 260 -9.64 -6.76 -1.24
CA PHE A 260 -10.69 -5.81 -0.98
C PHE A 260 -11.97 -6.56 -0.65
N ASN A 261 -12.54 -6.30 0.54
CA ASN A 261 -13.67 -7.05 1.07
C ASN A 261 -13.42 -8.58 0.96
N ASN A 262 -14.29 -9.29 0.26
CA ASN A 262 -14.19 -10.74 0.06
C ASN A 262 -13.55 -11.11 -1.29
N THR A 263 -12.79 -10.21 -1.91
CA THR A 263 -12.30 -10.36 -3.28
C THR A 263 -10.78 -10.22 -3.36
N LEU A 264 -10.14 -11.18 -4.03
CA LEU A 264 -8.74 -11.09 -4.47
C LEU A 264 -8.74 -10.73 -5.97
N ILE A 265 -8.05 -9.65 -6.32
CA ILE A 265 -8.06 -9.07 -7.66
C ILE A 265 -6.62 -9.03 -8.17
N GLY A 266 -6.34 -9.61 -9.33
CA GLY A 266 -4.98 -9.66 -9.86
C GLY A 266 -4.85 -10.60 -11.05
N ARG A 267 -3.62 -10.74 -11.56
CA ARG A 267 -3.31 -11.71 -12.63
C ARG A 267 -3.36 -13.13 -12.07
N GLU A 268 -3.88 -14.06 -12.87
CA GLU A 268 -4.04 -15.47 -12.48
C GLU A 268 -2.73 -16.08 -11.95
N GLU A 269 -1.60 -15.72 -12.56
CA GLU A 269 -0.26 -16.19 -12.19
C GLU A 269 0.11 -15.92 -10.72
N PHE A 270 -0.52 -14.93 -10.08
CA PHE A 270 -0.29 -14.61 -8.66
C PHE A 270 -1.48 -14.96 -7.77
N VAL A 271 -2.71 -14.72 -8.24
CA VAL A 271 -3.92 -15.01 -7.47
C VAL A 271 -4.12 -16.51 -7.29
N ALA A 272 -3.94 -17.33 -8.33
CA ALA A 272 -4.19 -18.76 -8.23
C ALA A 272 -3.24 -19.48 -7.26
N PRO A 273 -1.90 -19.22 -7.26
CA PRO A 273 -1.02 -19.74 -6.22
C PRO A 273 -1.39 -19.25 -4.81
N LEU A 274 -1.79 -18.00 -4.65
CA LEU A 274 -2.19 -17.45 -3.35
C LEU A 274 -3.41 -18.20 -2.78
N VAL A 275 -4.45 -18.40 -3.62
CA VAL A 275 -5.65 -19.16 -3.22
C VAL A 275 -5.28 -20.60 -2.86
N ARG A 276 -4.45 -21.28 -3.67
CA ARG A 276 -4.03 -22.67 -3.38
C ARG A 276 -3.30 -22.77 -2.03
N GLN A 277 -2.46 -21.80 -1.69
CA GLN A 277 -1.74 -21.78 -0.42
C GLN A 277 -2.62 -21.37 0.77
N SER A 278 -3.76 -20.73 0.52
CA SER A 278 -4.70 -20.28 1.55
C SER A 278 -5.72 -21.36 1.94
N LEU A 279 -5.74 -22.48 1.23
CA LEU A 279 -6.72 -23.56 1.44
C LEU A 279 -6.03 -24.83 1.93
N THR A 280 -6.60 -25.44 2.98
CA THR A 280 -6.23 -26.79 3.43
C THR A 280 -7.37 -27.75 3.13
N VAL A 281 -7.12 -28.74 2.27
CA VAL A 281 -8.08 -29.83 2.02
C VAL A 281 -7.80 -30.98 2.98
N ALA A 282 -8.68 -31.19 3.97
CA ALA A 282 -8.49 -32.23 4.98
C ALA A 282 -8.89 -33.63 4.47
N SER A 283 -9.98 -33.72 3.71
CA SER A 283 -10.46 -34.96 3.09
C SER A 283 -11.35 -34.65 1.89
N ALA A 284 -11.54 -35.65 1.02
CA ALA A 284 -12.48 -35.59 -0.09
C ALA A 284 -13.15 -36.95 -0.25
N GLU A 285 -14.47 -36.98 -0.43
CA GLU A 285 -15.26 -38.19 -0.62
C GLU A 285 -16.13 -38.08 -1.87
N TYR A 286 -16.31 -39.19 -2.58
CA TYR A 286 -17.26 -39.25 -3.69
C TYR A 286 -18.68 -39.40 -3.14
N GLN A 287 -19.61 -38.54 -3.58
CA GLN A 287 -21.02 -38.79 -3.36
C GLN A 287 -21.42 -40.07 -4.10
N ALA A 288 -21.85 -41.10 -3.35
CA ALA A 288 -22.46 -42.28 -3.93
C ALA A 288 -23.68 -41.87 -4.76
N LYS A 289 -23.79 -42.39 -5.99
CA LYS A 289 -24.99 -42.20 -6.82
C LYS A 289 -26.21 -42.73 -6.07
N LYS A 290 -27.23 -41.90 -5.91
CA LYS A 290 -28.58 -42.34 -5.50
C LYS A 290 -29.22 -43.19 -6.58
#